data_AF-A0A829CTX0-F1
#
_entry.id   AF-A0A829CTX0-F1
#
_cell.length_a   1.000
_cell.length_b   1.000
_cell.length_c   1.000
_cell.angle_alpha   90.00
_cell.angle_beta   90.00
_cell.angle_gamma   90.00
#
_symmetry.space_group_name_H-M   'P 1'
#
loop_
_entity.id
_entity.type
_entity.pdbx_description
1 polymer ?
#
loop_
_entity_poly.entity_id
_entity_poly.type
_entity_poly.pdbx_seq_one_letter_code
_entity_poly.pdbx_strand_id
1 'polypeptide(L)'
;MKPISLFIIVFILSSSFVFSEEKNPIQLYQEIALSKKLDLNRYWRLLLHYRDPIFFGKSKSEADGNEFFLSPNGKTDPKAELLETISSFFREPLPEEIEETKLHPFCKYPERFRWLDSQLNFDRGLLPKLNCERYKNWIEALNPTSIKLIFASFYLNNPASLFGHNLLKIGSGESSKSEILDYAVNFAANNSPDDSALVYTIKGVMGGYPGRI
;
A
#
# COMPACT_ATOMS: atom_id res chain seq x y z
N MET A 1 -32.15 18.94 81.44
CA MET A 1 -32.59 18.83 80.04
C MET A 1 -31.37 18.97 79.15
N LYS A 2 -30.98 17.93 78.41
CA LYS A 2 -29.83 17.94 77.48
C LYS A 2 -30.38 18.00 76.05
N PRO A 3 -29.86 18.85 75.14
CA PRO A 3 -30.31 18.87 73.76
C PRO A 3 -29.65 17.73 72.98
N ILE A 4 -30.46 16.99 72.23
CA ILE A 4 -30.01 15.96 71.28
C ILE A 4 -29.78 16.67 69.95
N SER A 5 -28.53 16.69 69.47
CA SER A 5 -28.19 17.26 68.17
C SER A 5 -28.47 16.23 67.08
N LEU A 6 -29.40 16.57 66.16
CA LEU A 6 -29.81 15.73 65.05
C LEU A 6 -28.88 15.96 63.85
N PHE A 7 -28.05 14.98 63.51
CA PHE A 7 -27.16 15.04 62.34
C PHE A 7 -27.96 14.65 61.08
N ILE A 8 -28.26 15.61 60.21
CA ILE A 8 -28.84 15.35 58.89
C ILE A 8 -27.70 14.98 57.94
N ILE A 9 -27.67 13.72 57.50
CA ILE A 9 -26.78 13.23 56.45
C ILE A 9 -27.44 13.53 55.10
N VAL A 10 -26.90 14.50 54.37
CA VAL A 10 -27.31 14.81 52.99
C VAL A 10 -26.63 13.82 52.05
N PHE A 11 -27.40 12.88 51.51
CA PHE A 11 -26.93 11.95 50.48
C PHE A 11 -26.93 12.68 49.12
N ILE A 12 -25.74 13.09 48.66
CA ILE A 12 -25.56 13.66 47.32
C ILE A 12 -25.57 12.48 46.33
N LEU A 13 -26.70 12.26 45.66
CA LEU A 13 -26.80 11.39 44.50
C LEU A 13 -26.02 12.02 43.34
N SER A 14 -24.77 11.60 43.17
CA SER A 14 -23.98 11.91 41.97
C SER A 14 -24.51 11.08 40.80
N SER A 15 -25.41 11.68 40.02
CA SER A 15 -25.78 11.14 38.71
C SER A 15 -24.57 11.17 37.78
N SER A 16 -23.95 10.02 37.54
CA SER A 16 -22.94 9.86 36.51
C SER A 16 -23.60 10.06 35.15
N PHE A 17 -23.46 11.25 34.58
CA PHE A 17 -23.76 11.48 33.17
C PHE A 17 -22.76 10.67 32.35
N VAL A 18 -23.21 9.55 31.80
CA VAL A 18 -22.47 8.79 30.79
C VAL A 18 -22.60 9.56 29.48
N PHE A 19 -21.59 10.39 29.17
CA PHE A 19 -21.46 10.94 27.83
C PHE A 19 -21.03 9.81 26.89
N SER A 20 -21.91 9.44 25.96
CA SER A 20 -21.52 8.58 24.84
C SER A 20 -20.79 9.45 23.83
N GLU A 21 -19.46 9.39 23.82
CA GLU A 21 -18.65 10.01 22.77
C GLU A 21 -18.95 9.29 21.45
N GLU A 22 -19.52 10.01 20.48
CA GLU A 22 -19.78 9.47 19.16
C GLU A 22 -18.43 9.19 18.49
N LYS A 23 -18.05 7.91 18.42
CA LYS A 23 -16.75 7.51 17.89
C LYS A 23 -16.59 8.01 16.46
N ASN A 24 -15.44 8.62 16.18
CA ASN A 24 -15.04 9.01 14.83
C ASN A 24 -15.18 7.78 13.89
N PRO A 25 -15.93 7.87 12.77
CA PRO A 25 -16.14 6.75 11.85
C PRO A 25 -14.84 6.07 11.38
N ILE A 26 -13.76 6.84 11.21
CA ILE A 26 -12.44 6.33 10.79
C ILE A 26 -11.85 5.41 11.86
N GLN A 27 -11.94 5.80 13.14
CA GLN A 27 -11.46 4.99 14.26
C GLN A 27 -12.27 3.69 14.36
N LEU A 28 -13.59 3.75 14.10
CA LEU A 28 -14.42 2.56 14.04
C LEU A 28 -13.95 1.58 12.95
N TYR A 29 -13.65 2.06 11.74
CA TYR A 29 -13.11 1.22 10.68
C TYR A 29 -11.77 0.57 11.06
N GLN A 30 -10.89 1.32 11.71
CA GLN A 30 -9.62 0.81 12.22
C GLN A 30 -9.83 -0.29 13.27
N GLU A 31 -10.70 -0.07 14.25
CA GLU A 31 -11.05 -1.06 15.28
C GLU A 31 -11.61 -2.35 14.64
N ILE A 32 -12.54 -2.21 13.69
CA ILE A 32 -13.11 -3.36 12.96
C ILE A 32 -12.00 -4.09 12.18
N ALA A 33 -11.12 -3.37 11.48
CA ALA A 33 -10.02 -3.94 10.72
C ALA A 33 -9.07 -4.77 11.60
N LEU A 34 -8.73 -4.26 12.79
CA LEU A 34 -7.90 -4.98 13.75
C LEU A 34 -8.63 -6.18 14.38
N SER A 35 -9.92 -6.05 14.68
CA SER A 35 -10.73 -7.17 15.20
C SER A 35 -10.79 -8.34 14.21
N LYS A 36 -10.85 -8.02 12.91
CA LYS A 36 -10.79 -8.98 11.79
C LYS A 36 -9.37 -9.44 11.45
N LYS A 37 -8.33 -8.91 12.13
CA LYS A 37 -6.91 -9.19 11.88
C LYS A 37 -6.50 -8.96 10.43
N LEU A 38 -7.02 -7.90 9.81
CA LEU A 38 -6.72 -7.57 8.41
C LEU A 38 -5.24 -7.27 8.17
N ASP A 39 -4.53 -6.80 9.20
CA ASP A 39 -3.09 -6.53 9.19
C ASP A 39 -2.25 -7.81 9.01
N LEU A 40 -2.77 -8.95 9.47
CA LEU A 40 -2.15 -10.26 9.33
C LEU A 40 -2.64 -11.02 8.09
N ASN A 41 -3.63 -10.48 7.37
CA ASN A 41 -4.22 -11.14 6.22
C ASN A 41 -3.19 -11.30 5.10
N ARG A 42 -3.14 -12.49 4.49
CA ARG A 42 -2.21 -12.79 3.39
C ARG A 42 -2.35 -11.81 2.24
N TYR A 43 -3.57 -11.44 1.87
CA TYR A 43 -3.81 -10.52 0.76
C TYR A 43 -3.26 -9.13 1.05
N TRP A 44 -3.48 -8.61 2.27
CA TRP A 44 -2.89 -7.35 2.70
C TRP A 44 -1.36 -7.36 2.59
N ARG A 45 -0.72 -8.41 3.13
CA ARG A 45 0.73 -8.58 3.05
C ARG A 45 1.25 -8.60 1.60
N LEU A 46 0.50 -9.20 0.67
CA LEU A 46 0.82 -9.19 -0.76
C LEU A 46 0.70 -7.79 -1.38
N LEU A 47 -0.33 -7.02 -1.05
CA LEU A 47 -0.47 -5.63 -1.50
C LEU A 47 0.65 -4.72 -1.02
N LEU A 48 1.31 -5.09 0.08
CA LEU A 48 2.47 -4.40 0.62
C LEU A 48 3.81 -5.03 0.19
N HIS A 49 3.82 -6.07 -0.65
CA HIS A 49 5.02 -6.82 -1.05
C HIS A 49 5.85 -7.36 0.13
N TYR A 50 5.20 -7.82 1.20
CA TYR A 50 5.89 -8.41 2.34
C TYR A 50 6.41 -9.81 2.01
N ARG A 51 7.66 -10.06 2.41
CA ARG A 51 8.29 -11.37 2.33
C ARG A 51 8.84 -11.78 3.69
N ASP A 52 8.71 -13.07 4.00
CA ASP A 52 9.35 -13.66 5.17
C ASP A 52 10.81 -14.02 4.83
N PRO A 53 11.77 -13.76 5.73
CA PRO A 53 13.17 -14.09 5.46
C PRO A 53 13.36 -15.61 5.38
N ILE A 54 14.24 -16.05 4.47
CA ILE A 54 14.53 -17.47 4.26
C ILE A 54 15.27 -18.09 5.46
N PHE A 55 16.10 -17.30 6.15
CA PHE A 55 16.91 -17.76 7.29
C PHE A 55 16.47 -17.09 8.59
N PHE A 56 17.06 -15.93 8.91
CA PHE A 56 16.80 -15.19 10.13
C PHE A 56 16.40 -13.75 9.80
N GLY A 57 15.46 -13.21 10.57
CA GLY A 57 15.02 -11.84 10.44
C GLY A 57 13.53 -11.69 10.72
N LYS A 58 13.05 -10.44 10.60
CA LYS A 58 11.61 -10.14 10.61
C LYS A 58 11.10 -10.02 9.19
N SER A 59 9.82 -10.34 9.00
CA SER A 59 9.13 -10.01 7.75
C SER A 59 9.21 -8.52 7.48
N LYS A 60 9.45 -8.16 6.22
CA LYS A 60 9.46 -6.78 5.76
C LYS A 60 9.01 -6.72 4.30
N SER A 61 8.60 -5.55 3.87
CA SER A 61 8.33 -5.30 2.46
C SER A 61 9.62 -5.26 1.63
N GLU A 62 9.53 -5.79 0.42
CA GLU A 62 10.54 -5.67 -0.64
C GLU A 62 10.44 -4.34 -1.40
N ALA A 63 9.40 -3.52 -1.16
CA ALA A 63 9.31 -2.20 -1.76
C ALA A 63 10.34 -1.23 -1.13
N ASP A 64 11.17 -0.62 -1.97
CA ASP A 64 12.24 0.29 -1.54
C ASP A 64 11.90 1.77 -1.64
N GLY A 65 10.86 2.14 -2.42
CA GLY A 65 10.44 3.53 -2.55
C GLY A 65 9.82 4.05 -1.24
N ASN A 66 10.41 5.10 -0.66
CA ASN A 66 9.86 5.74 0.54
C ASN A 66 8.42 6.22 0.33
N GLU A 67 8.07 6.61 -0.90
CA GLU A 67 6.72 7.05 -1.24
C GLU A 67 5.70 5.90 -1.37
N PHE A 68 6.12 4.63 -1.29
CA PHE A 68 5.21 3.49 -1.41
C PHE A 68 4.36 3.28 -0.15
N PHE A 69 4.86 3.67 1.02
CA PHE A 69 4.16 3.52 2.29
C PHE A 69 3.51 4.84 2.71
N LEU A 70 2.33 4.72 3.31
CA LEU A 70 1.63 5.85 3.92
C LEU A 70 2.12 6.06 5.36
N SER A 71 2.41 4.96 6.07
CA SER A 71 3.01 4.97 7.40
C SER A 71 4.54 5.05 7.31
N PRO A 72 5.20 5.87 8.15
CA PRO A 72 6.66 5.88 8.28
C PRO A 72 7.26 4.51 8.63
N ASN A 73 6.48 3.64 9.29
CA ASN A 73 6.88 2.30 9.68
C ASN A 73 6.32 1.21 8.75
N GLY A 74 5.62 1.59 7.67
CA GLY A 74 4.85 0.66 6.83
C GLY A 74 5.66 -0.39 6.10
N LYS A 75 7.00 -0.23 6.02
CA LYS A 75 7.92 -1.24 5.47
C LYS A 75 8.12 -2.44 6.40
N THR A 76 8.00 -2.25 7.71
CA THR A 76 8.29 -3.26 8.74
C THR A 76 7.10 -3.55 9.65
N ASP A 77 6.05 -2.72 9.60
CA ASP A 77 4.83 -2.86 10.38
C ASP A 77 3.59 -2.78 9.46
N PRO A 78 3.05 -3.94 9.01
CA PRO A 78 1.88 -3.97 8.14
C PRO A 78 0.62 -3.48 8.84
N LYS A 79 0.58 -3.50 10.18
CA LYS A 79 -0.52 -2.96 10.97
C LYS A 79 -0.48 -1.43 10.96
N ALA A 80 0.70 -0.83 11.17
CA ALA A 80 0.85 0.61 11.07
C ALA A 80 0.45 1.12 9.68
N GLU A 81 0.86 0.42 8.62
CA GLU A 81 0.46 0.76 7.25
C GLU A 81 -1.06 0.63 7.02
N LEU A 82 -1.68 -0.41 7.59
CA LEU A 82 -3.13 -0.63 7.47
C LEU A 82 -3.92 0.53 8.08
N LEU A 83 -3.57 0.91 9.31
CA LEU A 83 -4.25 1.98 10.04
C LEU A 83 -4.09 3.31 9.33
N GLU A 84 -2.88 3.62 8.87
CA GLU A 84 -2.59 4.86 8.14
C GLU A 84 -3.27 4.88 6.77
N THR A 85 -3.34 3.73 6.08
CA THR A 85 -4.07 3.58 4.81
C THR A 85 -5.55 3.93 4.99
N ILE A 86 -6.19 3.39 6.03
CA ILE A 86 -7.59 3.70 6.33
C ILE A 86 -7.75 5.19 6.60
N SER A 87 -6.97 5.79 7.50
CA SER A 87 -7.04 7.24 7.77
C SER A 87 -6.85 8.09 6.51
N SER A 88 -5.86 7.73 5.70
CA SER A 88 -5.47 8.44 4.49
C SER A 88 -6.51 8.41 3.38
N PHE A 89 -7.45 7.46 3.37
CA PHE A 89 -8.54 7.46 2.39
C PHE A 89 -9.62 8.51 2.67
N PHE A 90 -9.80 8.90 3.93
CA PHE A 90 -10.89 9.80 4.37
C PHE A 90 -10.41 11.21 4.72
N ARG A 91 -9.10 11.49 4.65
CA ARG A 91 -8.61 12.84 4.90
C ARG A 91 -9.01 13.78 3.77
N GLU A 92 -9.07 15.06 4.09
CA GLU A 92 -9.22 16.09 3.08
C GLU A 92 -8.00 16.11 2.13
N PRO A 93 -8.23 16.33 0.83
CA PRO A 93 -7.15 16.41 -0.14
C PRO A 93 -6.34 17.69 0.05
N LEU A 94 -5.03 17.58 -0.14
CA LEU A 94 -4.13 18.74 -0.17
C LEU A 94 -4.27 19.48 -1.50
N PRO A 95 -3.91 20.79 -1.58
CA PRO A 95 -3.98 21.55 -2.83
C PRO A 95 -3.29 20.85 -4.01
N GLU A 96 -2.09 20.29 -3.78
CA GLU A 96 -1.32 19.53 -4.77
C GLU A 96 -2.00 18.26 -5.28
N GLU A 97 -2.97 17.71 -4.53
CA GLU A 97 -3.75 16.54 -4.89
C GLU A 97 -5.04 16.90 -5.62
N ILE A 98 -5.57 18.09 -5.36
CA ILE A 98 -6.66 18.69 -6.13
C ILE A 98 -6.13 19.11 -7.52
N GLU A 99 -4.92 19.65 -7.57
CA GLU A 99 -4.20 20.02 -8.81
C GLU A 99 -3.55 18.82 -9.53
N GLU A 100 -3.65 17.61 -8.98
CA GLU A 100 -3.10 16.34 -9.51
C GLU A 100 -1.58 16.28 -9.75
N THR A 101 -0.82 17.22 -9.18
CA THR A 101 0.65 17.15 -9.17
C THR A 101 1.14 15.98 -8.30
N LYS A 102 0.38 15.67 -7.24
CA LYS A 102 0.47 14.42 -6.47
C LYS A 102 -0.89 13.72 -6.44
N LEU A 103 -0.88 12.41 -6.21
CA LEU A 103 -2.12 11.63 -6.10
C LEU A 103 -2.50 11.47 -4.63
N HIS A 104 -3.75 11.81 -4.30
CA HIS A 104 -4.35 11.43 -3.02
C HIS A 104 -4.24 9.90 -2.81
N PRO A 105 -3.99 9.41 -1.58
CA PRO A 105 -3.86 7.97 -1.29
C PRO A 105 -5.01 7.12 -1.84
N PHE A 106 -6.24 7.65 -1.78
CA PHE A 106 -7.43 7.03 -2.41
C PHE A 106 -7.25 6.77 -3.92
N CYS A 107 -6.70 7.74 -4.67
CA CYS A 107 -6.43 7.61 -6.10
C CYS A 107 -5.16 6.81 -6.40
N LYS A 108 -4.16 6.87 -5.50
CA LYS A 108 -2.85 6.22 -5.68
C LYS A 108 -2.91 4.71 -5.47
N TYR A 109 -3.75 4.23 -4.55
CA TYR A 109 -3.83 2.82 -4.17
C TYR A 109 -5.23 2.21 -4.43
N PRO A 110 -5.67 2.13 -5.70
CA PRO A 110 -7.03 1.68 -6.04
C PRO A 110 -7.32 0.26 -5.54
N GLU A 111 -6.33 -0.64 -5.59
CA GLU A 111 -6.50 -2.02 -5.12
C GLU A 111 -6.55 -2.10 -3.59
N ARG A 112 -5.73 -1.32 -2.86
CA ARG A 112 -5.83 -1.28 -1.39
C ARG A 112 -7.21 -0.77 -0.97
N PHE A 113 -7.72 0.26 -1.66
CA PHE A 113 -9.06 0.78 -1.43
C PHE A 113 -10.13 -0.27 -1.72
N ARG A 114 -10.14 -0.87 -2.92
CA ARG A 114 -11.12 -1.89 -3.33
C ARG A 114 -11.17 -3.05 -2.32
N TRP A 115 -10.01 -3.54 -1.91
CA TRP A 115 -9.95 -4.63 -0.95
C TRP A 115 -10.46 -4.21 0.42
N LEU A 116 -10.00 -3.10 0.99
CA LEU A 116 -10.45 -2.64 2.31
C LEU A 116 -11.94 -2.32 2.33
N ASP A 117 -12.46 -1.69 1.29
CA ASP A 117 -13.89 -1.43 1.14
C ASP A 117 -14.70 -2.73 1.13
N SER A 118 -14.22 -3.78 0.46
CA SER A 118 -14.87 -5.10 0.50
C SER A 118 -14.91 -5.73 1.90
N GLN A 119 -13.99 -5.35 2.79
CA GLN A 119 -13.89 -5.88 4.16
C GLN A 119 -14.65 -5.03 5.18
N LEU A 120 -14.75 -3.71 4.95
CA LEU A 120 -15.20 -2.73 5.93
C LEU A 120 -16.47 -1.99 5.51
N ASN A 121 -16.86 -2.08 4.23
CA ASN A 121 -18.03 -1.44 3.63
C ASN A 121 -18.05 0.07 3.94
N PHE A 122 -17.10 0.81 3.35
CA PHE A 122 -16.91 2.22 3.67
C PHE A 122 -18.13 3.05 3.26
N ASP A 123 -18.52 3.99 4.12
CA ASP A 123 -19.51 4.98 3.76
C ASP A 123 -18.91 5.93 2.72
N ARG A 124 -19.50 5.90 1.52
CA ARG A 124 -19.07 6.73 0.40
C ARG A 124 -19.34 8.22 0.61
N GLY A 125 -20.27 8.57 1.51
CA GLY A 125 -20.53 9.94 1.90
C GLY A 125 -19.39 10.59 2.70
N LEU A 126 -18.52 9.78 3.31
CA LEU A 126 -17.36 10.24 4.08
C LEU A 126 -16.08 10.38 3.25
N LEU A 127 -16.05 9.83 2.04
CA LEU A 127 -14.87 9.90 1.17
C LEU A 127 -14.72 11.30 0.54
N PRO A 128 -13.48 11.76 0.32
CA PRO A 128 -13.24 13.01 -0.38
C PRO A 128 -13.77 12.93 -1.82
N LYS A 129 -14.35 14.03 -2.30
CA LYS A 129 -14.87 14.14 -3.67
C LYS A 129 -13.72 14.44 -4.63
N LEU A 130 -13.06 13.39 -5.12
CA LEU A 130 -11.97 13.46 -6.09
C LEU A 130 -12.32 12.73 -7.38
N ASN A 131 -11.95 13.32 -8.52
CA ASN A 131 -12.13 12.69 -9.83
C ASN A 131 -11.05 11.66 -10.17
N CYS A 132 -9.86 11.77 -9.55
CA CYS A 132 -8.69 10.94 -9.85
C CYS A 132 -8.38 10.88 -11.36
N GLU A 133 -8.39 12.02 -12.06
CA GLU A 133 -8.28 12.11 -13.52
C GLU A 133 -6.95 11.55 -14.01
N ARG A 134 -5.82 11.87 -13.36
CA ARG A 134 -4.52 11.28 -13.69
C ARG A 134 -4.49 9.76 -13.60
N TYR A 135 -5.16 9.15 -12.62
CA TYR A 135 -5.30 7.70 -12.55
C TYR A 135 -6.18 7.15 -13.67
N LYS A 136 -7.34 7.78 -13.91
CA LYS A 136 -8.27 7.39 -14.98
C LYS A 136 -7.61 7.46 -16.37
N ASN A 137 -6.97 8.59 -16.68
CA ASN A 137 -6.24 8.79 -17.92
C ASN A 137 -5.12 7.76 -18.08
N TRP A 138 -4.41 7.44 -16.99
CA TRP A 138 -3.35 6.41 -17.02
C TRP A 138 -3.90 5.01 -17.31
N ILE A 139 -4.96 4.58 -16.63
CA ILE A 139 -5.51 3.24 -16.84
C ILE A 139 -6.24 3.11 -18.19
N GLU A 140 -6.88 4.19 -18.66
CA GLU A 140 -7.49 4.27 -19.99
C GLU A 140 -6.44 4.22 -21.09
N ALA A 141 -5.32 4.92 -20.94
CA ALA A 141 -4.22 4.86 -21.91
C ALA A 141 -3.59 3.47 -22.01
N LEU A 142 -3.54 2.72 -20.90
CA LEU A 142 -3.09 1.33 -20.89
C LEU A 142 -4.11 0.39 -21.56
N ASN A 143 -5.41 0.65 -21.38
CA ASN A 143 -6.52 -0.19 -21.83
C ASN A 143 -6.25 -1.71 -21.65
N PRO A 144 -5.89 -2.16 -20.43
CA PRO A 144 -5.27 -3.47 -20.24
C PRO A 144 -6.28 -4.60 -20.41
N THR A 145 -5.96 -5.58 -21.27
CA THR A 145 -6.78 -6.79 -21.49
C THR A 145 -6.03 -8.07 -21.13
N SER A 146 -4.69 -8.03 -21.10
CA SER A 146 -3.87 -9.20 -20.77
C SER A 146 -2.52 -8.78 -20.19
N ILE A 147 -1.89 -9.70 -19.47
CA ILE A 147 -0.52 -9.58 -18.98
C ILE A 147 0.30 -10.74 -19.53
N LYS A 148 1.45 -10.44 -20.16
CA LYS A 148 2.36 -11.44 -20.72
C LYS A 148 3.75 -11.26 -20.11
N LEU A 149 4.40 -12.36 -19.73
CA LEU A 149 5.81 -12.36 -19.36
C LEU A 149 6.63 -12.76 -20.58
N ILE A 150 7.45 -11.83 -21.08
CA ILE A 150 8.28 -12.02 -22.27
C ILE A 150 9.73 -12.24 -21.83
N PHE A 151 10.34 -13.31 -22.35
CA PHE A 151 11.74 -13.64 -22.14
C PHE A 151 12.54 -13.30 -23.40
N ALA A 152 13.24 -12.16 -23.42
CA ALA A 152 14.06 -11.76 -24.55
C ALA A 152 15.51 -12.28 -24.40
N SER A 153 15.75 -13.58 -24.59
CA SER A 153 17.12 -14.12 -24.56
C SER A 153 17.81 -13.93 -25.91
N PHE A 154 18.94 -13.20 -25.96
CA PHE A 154 19.85 -13.20 -27.12
C PHE A 154 21.23 -13.82 -26.79
N TYR A 155 21.59 -13.96 -25.50
CA TYR A 155 22.89 -14.47 -25.08
C TYR A 155 22.78 -15.35 -23.81
N LEU A 156 22.51 -16.64 -24.01
CA LEU A 156 22.48 -17.66 -22.94
C LEU A 156 23.82 -17.77 -22.16
N ASN A 157 24.91 -17.29 -22.75
CA ASN A 157 26.26 -17.38 -22.18
C ASN A 157 26.57 -16.27 -21.15
N ASN A 158 25.66 -15.32 -20.91
CA ASN A 158 25.83 -14.30 -19.87
C ASN A 158 24.66 -14.35 -18.86
N PRO A 159 24.89 -14.83 -17.61
CA PRO A 159 23.85 -14.97 -16.59
C PRO A 159 23.10 -13.67 -16.27
N ALA A 160 23.77 -12.52 -16.27
CA ALA A 160 23.10 -11.25 -15.99
C ALA A 160 22.16 -10.83 -17.14
N SER A 161 22.49 -11.21 -18.38
CA SER A 161 21.65 -10.98 -19.55
C SER A 161 20.47 -11.96 -19.58
N LEU A 162 20.67 -13.20 -19.13
CA LEU A 162 19.60 -14.22 -19.09
C LEU A 162 18.39 -13.78 -18.24
N PHE A 163 18.63 -13.09 -17.12
CA PHE A 163 17.57 -12.62 -16.22
C PHE A 163 17.19 -11.15 -16.41
N GLY A 164 17.98 -10.35 -17.13
CA GLY A 164 17.77 -8.91 -17.30
C GLY A 164 16.83 -8.51 -18.45
N HIS A 165 16.39 -9.46 -19.27
CA HIS A 165 15.53 -9.22 -20.43
C HIS A 165 14.11 -9.78 -20.24
N ASN A 166 13.65 -9.82 -18.98
CA ASN A 166 12.29 -10.22 -18.64
C ASN A 166 11.38 -9.01 -18.66
N LEU A 167 10.47 -8.97 -19.63
CA LEU A 167 9.52 -7.87 -19.79
C LEU A 167 8.14 -8.33 -19.35
N LEU A 168 7.53 -7.58 -18.43
CA LEU A 168 6.10 -7.70 -18.15
C LEU A 168 5.36 -6.78 -19.14
N LYS A 169 4.74 -7.39 -20.15
CA LYS A 169 3.99 -6.69 -21.18
C LYS A 169 2.52 -6.61 -20.80
N ILE A 170 1.93 -5.42 -20.96
CA ILE A 170 0.53 -5.13 -20.73
C ILE A 170 -0.14 -5.02 -22.10
N GLY A 171 -0.91 -6.04 -22.47
CA GLY A 171 -1.61 -6.05 -23.76
C GLY A 171 -2.78 -5.07 -23.76
N SER A 172 -2.87 -4.24 -24.79
CA SER A 172 -3.96 -3.28 -24.96
C SER A 172 -5.13 -3.89 -25.74
N GLY A 173 -6.35 -3.49 -25.40
CA GLY A 173 -7.56 -3.78 -26.19
C GLY A 173 -7.73 -2.89 -27.43
N GLU A 174 -6.79 -1.97 -27.70
CA GLU A 174 -6.90 -1.02 -28.80
C GLU A 174 -6.57 -1.68 -30.15
N SER A 175 -7.61 -2.06 -30.90
CA SER A 175 -7.50 -2.83 -32.16
C SER A 175 -6.77 -2.11 -33.30
N SER A 176 -6.60 -0.78 -33.21
CA SER A 176 -5.89 0.03 -34.21
C SER A 176 -4.38 0.09 -33.98
N LYS A 177 -3.89 -0.29 -32.79
CA LYS A 177 -2.47 -0.27 -32.45
C LYS A 177 -1.87 -1.66 -32.63
N SER A 178 -0.63 -1.70 -33.12
CA SER A 178 0.13 -2.93 -33.22
C SER A 178 0.54 -3.41 -31.82
N GLU A 179 0.50 -4.73 -31.61
CA GLU A 179 0.92 -5.37 -30.35
C GLU A 179 2.35 -4.99 -29.94
N ILE A 180 3.22 -4.58 -30.88
CA ILE A 180 4.59 -4.16 -30.58
C ILE A 180 4.66 -2.82 -29.83
N LEU A 181 3.59 -2.02 -29.86
CA LEU A 181 3.50 -0.70 -29.22
C LEU A 181 2.86 -0.76 -27.83
N ASP A 182 2.45 -1.94 -27.38
CA ASP A 182 1.96 -2.15 -26.02
C ASP A 182 3.02 -1.79 -24.98
N TYR A 183 2.55 -1.31 -23.82
CA TYR A 183 3.43 -0.98 -22.70
C TYR A 183 4.13 -2.24 -22.16
N ALA A 184 5.43 -2.11 -21.90
CA ALA A 184 6.23 -3.14 -21.27
C ALA A 184 7.04 -2.55 -20.11
N VAL A 185 7.12 -3.29 -19.01
CA VAL A 185 7.89 -2.95 -17.83
C VAL A 185 9.02 -3.95 -17.71
N ASN A 186 10.27 -3.48 -17.63
CA ASN A 186 11.42 -4.32 -17.30
C ASN A 186 11.80 -4.10 -15.84
N PHE A 187 12.41 -5.07 -15.18
CA PHE A 187 13.11 -4.85 -13.93
C PHE A 187 14.48 -5.50 -14.03
N ALA A 188 15.52 -4.67 -14.15
CA ALA A 188 16.87 -5.11 -14.45
C ALA A 188 17.86 -4.75 -13.33
N ALA A 189 18.88 -5.58 -13.18
CA ALA A 189 19.99 -5.32 -12.29
C ALA A 189 20.81 -4.13 -12.80
N ASN A 190 21.07 -3.15 -11.94
CA ASN A 190 21.94 -2.02 -12.24
C ASN A 190 23.36 -2.31 -11.71
N ASN A 191 24.25 -2.80 -12.57
CA ASN A 191 25.62 -3.14 -12.21
C ASN A 191 26.56 -1.92 -12.27
N SER A 192 27.62 -1.94 -11.45
CA SER A 192 28.67 -0.92 -11.53
C SER A 192 29.64 -1.26 -12.67
N PRO A 193 30.05 -0.28 -13.50
CA PRO A 193 31.13 -0.48 -14.47
C PRO A 193 32.47 -0.88 -13.83
N ASP A 194 32.68 -0.54 -12.56
CA ASP A 194 33.92 -0.79 -11.83
C ASP A 194 33.98 -2.17 -11.14
N ASP A 195 32.92 -2.98 -11.23
CA ASP A 195 32.90 -4.31 -10.62
C ASP A 195 33.86 -5.26 -11.37
N SER A 196 34.75 -5.92 -10.62
CA SER A 196 35.59 -6.99 -11.18
C SER A 196 34.74 -8.19 -11.62
N ALA A 197 35.26 -9.01 -12.53
CA ALA A 197 34.55 -10.19 -13.04
C ALA A 197 34.07 -11.14 -11.92
N LEU A 198 34.84 -11.26 -10.83
CA LEU A 198 34.48 -12.06 -9.66
C LEU A 198 33.29 -11.46 -8.92
N VAL A 199 33.34 -10.14 -8.62
CA VAL A 199 32.25 -9.43 -7.92
C VAL A 199 30.97 -9.49 -8.74
N TYR A 200 31.08 -9.27 -10.06
CA TYR A 200 29.97 -9.35 -10.99
C TYR A 200 29.31 -10.73 -11.01
N THR A 201 30.12 -11.79 -11.07
CA THR A 201 29.61 -13.16 -11.09
C THR A 201 28.89 -13.50 -9.79
N ILE A 202 29.48 -13.17 -8.63
CA ILE A 202 28.89 -13.46 -7.33
C ILE A 202 27.60 -12.66 -7.13
N LYS A 203 27.62 -11.34 -7.34
CA LYS A 203 26.44 -10.48 -7.19
C LYS A 203 25.34 -10.85 -8.20
N GLY A 204 25.72 -11.22 -9.43
CA GLY A 204 24.78 -11.64 -10.47
C GLY A 204 24.02 -12.91 -10.10
N VAL A 205 24.71 -13.91 -9.53
CA VAL A 205 24.08 -15.19 -9.11
C VAL A 205 23.30 -15.03 -7.81
N MET A 206 23.82 -14.25 -6.86
CA MET A 206 23.23 -14.10 -5.52
C MET A 206 22.17 -12.99 -5.41
N GLY A 207 21.91 -12.22 -6.49
CA GLY A 207 20.95 -11.12 -6.47
C GLY A 207 21.43 -9.89 -5.70
N GLY A 208 22.74 -9.62 -5.71
CA GLY A 208 23.38 -8.52 -4.96
C GLY A 208 23.34 -7.15 -5.63
N TYR A 209 22.65 -7.02 -6.77
CA TYR A 209 22.53 -5.76 -7.50
C TYR A 209 21.20 -5.04 -7.20
N PRO A 210 21.22 -3.71 -7.03
CA PRO A 210 19.99 -2.94 -6.94
C PRO A 210 19.24 -3.05 -8.26
N GLY A 211 17.94 -3.36 -8.19
CA GLY A 211 17.09 -3.40 -9.38
C GLY A 211 16.57 -2.00 -9.75
N ARG A 212 16.31 -1.79 -11.03
CA ARG A 212 15.65 -0.59 -11.57
C ARG A 212 14.59 -0.99 -12.59
N ILE A 213 13.50 -0.23 -12.59
CA ILE A 213 12.42 -0.31 -13.59
C ILE A 213 12.78 0.55 -14.80
#